data_AF-A0A1D3JG81-F1
#
_entry.id   AF-A0A1D3JG81-F1
#
_cell.length_a   1.000
_cell.length_b   1.000
_cell.length_c   1.000
_cell.angle_alpha   90.00
_cell.angle_beta   90.00
_cell.angle_gamma   90.00
#
_symmetry.space_group_name_H-M   'P 1'
#
loop_
_entity.id
_entity.type
_entity.pdbx_description
1 polymer ?
#
loop_
_entity_poly.entity_id
_entity_poly.type
_entity_poly.pdbx_seq_one_letter_code
_entity_poly.pdbx_strand_id
1 'polypeptide(L)'
;MTNNYEFFKNCHFYIEYENYALKDSLDDLLKNMCTCEKEEWKQYHTEICQNFKKLVIYINNRKLTDTLVTNNKYEDYLNFWINFHLEKYKDNKIKPSDFYINIRAKDIQFSRSTFHINISNIEKDILENMKVLYSLYQEFYNIFVSSYSTHPNIETCKGYANKCISTYKNFIKHCPTKDAQIFCTALSDFEQVYNSIRSNKPFDNNHLPKLPSYEDAIKVEKQLLDVTGHRATHDQVPSTHTGNSHYGEDISPRHTIFVILGSLLGIFLILLSMYMFTPIGSWLRRRIKQKRIIFANFKNEENQLLNNDEMLIYSDNMNYNISYNSTENT
;
A
#
# COMPACT_ATOMS: atom_id res chain seq x y z
N MET A 1 7.90 24.31 -3.63
CA MET A 1 6.77 23.57 -4.23
C MET A 1 6.04 22.82 -3.13
N THR A 2 4.73 22.62 -3.22
CA THR A 2 3.99 21.80 -2.26
C THR A 2 4.37 20.33 -2.42
N ASN A 3 4.76 19.65 -1.33
CA ASN A 3 5.03 18.21 -1.38
C ASN A 3 3.71 17.42 -1.36
N ASN A 4 3.12 17.25 -2.55
CA ASN A 4 1.85 16.54 -2.71
C ASN A 4 1.91 15.06 -2.30
N TYR A 5 3.11 14.48 -2.17
CA TYR A 5 3.29 13.06 -1.83
C TYR A 5 3.54 12.81 -0.34
N GLU A 6 3.66 13.85 0.50
CA GLU A 6 4.09 13.72 1.90
C GLU A 6 3.22 12.77 2.73
N PHE A 7 1.91 12.70 2.45
CA PHE A 7 1.00 11.78 3.14
C PHE A 7 1.37 10.30 2.89
N PHE A 8 2.03 9.96 1.77
CA PHE A 8 2.41 8.59 1.46
C PHE A 8 3.38 7.99 2.49
N LYS A 9 4.15 8.81 3.21
CA LYS A 9 4.98 8.36 4.34
C LYS A 9 4.20 7.53 5.36
N ASN A 10 2.89 7.74 5.48
CA ASN A 10 1.98 7.04 6.39
C ASN A 10 0.92 6.18 5.65
N CYS A 11 1.09 5.91 4.35
CA CYS A 11 0.05 5.29 3.50
C CYS A 11 -0.45 3.93 4.00
N HIS A 12 0.43 3.10 4.59
CA HIS A 12 0.07 1.79 5.13
C HIS A 12 -1.00 1.89 6.24
N PHE A 13 -1.02 2.96 7.06
CA PHE A 13 -2.10 3.21 8.02
C PHE A 13 -3.42 3.56 7.33
N TYR A 14 -3.38 4.31 6.24
CA TYR A 14 -4.58 4.71 5.51
C TYR A 14 -5.20 3.51 4.78
N ILE A 15 -4.36 2.65 4.20
CA ILE A 15 -4.76 1.35 3.61
C ILE A 15 -5.31 0.41 4.70
N GLU A 16 -4.73 0.39 5.92
CA GLU A 16 -5.29 -0.34 7.06
C GLU A 16 -6.71 0.17 7.38
N TYR A 17 -6.89 1.49 7.45
CA TYR A 17 -8.15 2.12 7.83
C TYR A 17 -9.23 1.92 6.76
N GLU A 18 -8.87 1.99 5.48
CA GLU A 18 -9.72 1.61 4.36
C GLU A 18 -10.14 0.14 4.43
N ASN A 19 -9.19 -0.78 4.61
CA ASN A 19 -9.46 -2.21 4.72
C ASN A 19 -10.31 -2.61 5.93
N TYR A 20 -10.40 -1.76 6.97
CA TYR A 20 -11.38 -1.93 8.05
C TYR A 20 -12.72 -1.27 7.69
N ALA A 21 -12.71 0.02 7.35
CA ALA A 21 -13.92 0.79 7.10
C ALA A 21 -14.81 0.17 6.01
N LEU A 22 -14.22 -0.36 4.93
CA LEU A 22 -14.98 -0.92 3.81
C LEU A 22 -15.69 -2.25 4.16
N LYS A 23 -15.20 -2.99 5.17
CA LYS A 23 -15.82 -4.24 5.64
C LYS A 23 -17.05 -4.02 6.51
N ASP A 24 -17.10 -2.90 7.24
CA ASP A 24 -18.23 -2.57 8.09
C ASP A 24 -19.45 -2.18 7.24
N SER A 25 -20.65 -2.47 7.73
CA SER A 25 -21.89 -1.98 7.12
C SER A 25 -22.03 -0.48 7.38
N LEU A 26 -22.40 0.28 6.34
CA LEU A 26 -22.86 1.66 6.54
C LEU A 26 -24.33 1.62 6.97
N ASP A 27 -24.73 2.48 7.89
CA ASP A 27 -26.15 2.62 8.25
C ASP A 27 -27.00 3.01 7.03
N ASP A 28 -28.23 2.51 6.96
CA ASP A 28 -29.08 2.66 5.76
C ASP A 28 -29.49 4.11 5.50
N LEU A 29 -29.63 4.95 6.54
CA LEU A 29 -29.87 6.38 6.37
C LEU A 29 -28.68 7.03 5.65
N LEU A 30 -27.46 6.75 6.10
CA LEU A 30 -26.22 7.27 5.51
C LEU A 30 -25.98 6.74 4.08
N LYS A 31 -26.38 5.49 3.78
CA LYS A 31 -26.38 4.91 2.43
C LYS A 31 -27.33 5.65 1.49
N ASN A 32 -28.56 5.90 1.92
CA ASN A 32 -29.60 6.54 1.11
C ASN A 32 -29.21 7.98 0.72
N MET A 33 -28.50 8.67 1.62
CA MET A 33 -27.88 9.98 1.40
C MET A 33 -26.68 9.97 0.43
N CYS A 34 -26.40 8.86 -0.28
CA CYS A 34 -25.41 8.78 -1.37
C CYS A 34 -26.03 8.65 -2.77
N THR A 35 -27.35 8.63 -2.90
CA THR A 35 -28.02 8.75 -4.20
C THR A 35 -27.98 10.21 -4.69
N CYS A 36 -27.90 10.48 -5.99
CA CYS A 36 -28.13 11.83 -6.53
C CYS A 36 -28.97 11.75 -7.81
N GLU A 37 -29.87 12.69 -8.00
CA GLU A 37 -30.83 12.73 -9.12
C GLU A 37 -30.29 13.47 -10.36
N LYS A 38 -28.99 13.80 -10.36
CA LYS A 38 -28.31 14.42 -11.50
C LYS A 38 -28.06 13.37 -12.59
N GLU A 39 -28.30 13.73 -13.85
CA GLU A 39 -28.07 12.86 -15.03
C GLU A 39 -26.65 12.28 -15.10
N GLU A 40 -25.64 13.03 -14.65
CA GLU A 40 -24.24 12.59 -14.62
C GLU A 40 -23.93 11.59 -13.49
N TRP A 41 -24.81 11.49 -12.48
CA TRP A 41 -24.65 10.55 -11.37
C TRP A 41 -24.99 9.14 -11.81
N LYS A 42 -24.19 8.18 -11.36
CA LYS A 42 -24.21 6.78 -11.81
C LYS A 42 -24.06 5.85 -10.61
N GLN A 43 -24.37 4.57 -10.78
CA GLN A 43 -24.30 3.58 -9.71
C GLN A 43 -22.94 3.60 -8.96
N TYR A 44 -21.82 3.69 -9.70
CA TYR A 44 -20.49 3.76 -9.10
C TYR A 44 -20.26 5.04 -8.27
N HIS A 45 -20.89 6.18 -8.60
CA HIS A 45 -20.82 7.39 -7.78
C HIS A 45 -21.46 7.17 -6.40
N THR A 46 -22.58 6.44 -6.36
CA THR A 46 -23.24 6.01 -5.12
C THR A 46 -22.32 5.10 -4.29
N GLU A 47 -21.68 4.11 -4.93
CA GLU A 47 -20.74 3.19 -4.27
C GLU A 47 -19.51 3.91 -3.72
N ILE A 48 -18.89 4.80 -4.50
CA ILE A 48 -17.77 5.64 -4.08
C ILE A 48 -18.19 6.53 -2.90
N CYS A 49 -19.37 7.15 -2.94
CA CYS A 49 -19.88 7.95 -1.83
C CYS A 49 -20.06 7.12 -0.55
N GLN A 50 -20.66 5.92 -0.64
CA GLN A 50 -20.86 5.07 0.53
C GLN A 50 -19.52 4.64 1.14
N ASN A 51 -18.58 4.22 0.31
CA ASN A 51 -17.24 3.81 0.72
C ASN A 51 -16.44 4.98 1.32
N PHE A 52 -16.55 6.18 0.74
CA PHE A 52 -15.97 7.40 1.29
C PHE A 52 -16.56 7.75 2.66
N LYS A 53 -17.90 7.71 2.83
CA LYS A 53 -18.54 7.98 4.12
C LYS A 53 -18.08 6.97 5.19
N LYS A 54 -18.02 5.67 4.88
CA LYS A 54 -17.47 4.65 5.79
C LYS A 54 -16.06 5.01 6.25
N LEU A 55 -15.17 5.33 5.30
CA LEU A 55 -13.77 5.69 5.57
C LEU A 55 -13.66 6.95 6.44
N VAL A 56 -14.40 8.02 6.11
CA VAL A 56 -14.40 9.26 6.89
C VAL A 56 -14.93 9.02 8.31
N ILE A 57 -16.03 8.29 8.48
CA ILE A 57 -16.59 7.96 9.80
C ILE A 57 -15.59 7.13 10.62
N TYR A 58 -14.93 6.15 10.00
CA TYR A 58 -13.88 5.38 10.65
C TYR A 58 -12.71 6.27 11.11
N ILE A 59 -12.18 7.13 10.24
CA ILE A 59 -11.10 8.07 10.59
C ILE A 59 -11.55 9.02 11.71
N ASN A 60 -12.78 9.55 11.65
CA ASN A 60 -13.34 10.46 12.64
C ASN A 60 -13.43 9.78 14.02
N ASN A 61 -13.96 8.56 14.08
CA ASN A 61 -14.02 7.77 15.31
C ASN A 61 -12.64 7.43 15.85
N ARG A 62 -11.64 7.17 14.99
CA ARG A 62 -10.25 6.95 15.41
C ARG A 62 -9.60 8.24 15.95
N LYS A 63 -9.85 9.40 15.33
CA LYS A 63 -9.44 10.73 15.85
C LYS A 63 -10.04 11.03 17.24
N LEU A 64 -11.24 10.53 17.54
CA LEU A 64 -11.89 10.69 18.85
C LEU A 64 -11.42 9.70 19.94
N THR A 65 -10.69 8.63 19.58
CA THR A 65 -10.40 7.50 20.48
C THR A 65 -8.92 7.19 20.73
N ASP A 66 -8.02 7.51 19.79
CA ASP A 66 -6.57 7.28 19.96
C ASP A 66 -5.87 8.56 20.45
N THR A 67 -5.18 8.46 21.58
CA THR A 67 -3.96 9.23 21.80
C THR A 67 -2.88 8.76 20.81
N LEU A 68 -2.07 9.70 20.29
CA LEU A 68 -0.86 9.45 19.48
C LEU A 68 -1.04 8.77 18.12
N VAL A 69 -1.32 9.57 17.08
CA VAL A 69 -0.34 9.79 15.98
C VAL A 69 -0.41 11.26 15.58
N THR A 70 0.54 12.07 16.07
CA THR A 70 0.75 13.44 15.58
C THR A 70 1.27 13.39 14.13
N ASN A 71 0.79 14.30 13.28
CA ASN A 71 1.17 14.42 11.86
C ASN A 71 0.61 13.37 10.86
N ASN A 72 -0.62 12.88 11.08
CA ASN A 72 -1.34 12.11 10.04
C ASN A 72 -2.17 13.05 9.13
N LYS A 73 -1.68 13.24 7.91
CA LYS A 73 -2.30 13.97 6.79
C LYS A 73 -3.50 13.22 6.18
N TYR A 74 -4.54 13.00 6.99
CA TYR A 74 -5.76 12.28 6.57
C TYR A 74 -6.55 13.02 5.48
N GLU A 75 -6.54 14.35 5.55
CA GLU A 75 -7.23 15.26 4.64
C GLU A 75 -6.64 15.12 3.22
N ASP A 76 -5.31 15.12 3.11
CA ASP A 76 -4.59 14.88 1.86
C ASP A 76 -4.86 13.47 1.30
N TYR A 77 -4.90 12.44 2.17
CA TYR A 77 -5.27 11.09 1.76
C TYR A 77 -6.69 11.01 1.21
N LEU A 78 -7.67 11.64 1.88
CA LEU A 78 -9.06 11.64 1.45
C LEU A 78 -9.26 12.40 0.13
N ASN A 79 -8.48 13.45 -0.09
CA ASN A 79 -8.41 14.15 -1.37
C ASN A 79 -7.90 13.22 -2.48
N PHE A 80 -6.75 12.56 -2.26
CA PHE A 80 -6.24 11.53 -3.18
C PHE A 80 -7.27 10.42 -3.42
N TRP A 81 -7.92 9.90 -2.38
CA TRP A 81 -8.83 8.76 -2.46
C TRP A 81 -10.02 9.04 -3.40
N ILE A 82 -10.67 10.21 -3.29
CA ILE A 82 -11.77 10.58 -4.22
C ILE A 82 -11.25 10.72 -5.65
N ASN A 83 -10.13 11.42 -5.86
CA ASN A 83 -9.51 11.57 -7.18
C ASN A 83 -9.20 10.19 -7.81
N PHE A 84 -8.56 9.31 -7.05
CA PHE A 84 -8.22 7.94 -7.45
C PHE A 84 -9.44 7.08 -7.77
N HIS A 85 -10.51 7.15 -6.97
CA HIS A 85 -11.69 6.32 -7.18
C HIS A 85 -12.59 6.79 -8.32
N LEU A 86 -12.69 8.10 -8.55
CA LEU A 86 -13.44 8.64 -9.69
C LEU A 86 -12.72 8.40 -11.03
N GLU A 87 -11.40 8.56 -11.07
CA GLU A 87 -10.57 8.37 -12.29
C GLU A 87 -10.53 6.90 -12.78
N LYS A 88 -11.03 5.94 -12.00
CA LYS A 88 -11.23 4.55 -12.46
C LYS A 88 -12.28 4.44 -13.56
N TYR A 89 -13.21 5.39 -13.66
CA TYR A 89 -14.33 5.37 -14.58
C TYR A 89 -14.12 6.38 -15.71
N LYS A 90 -13.71 5.90 -16.88
CA LYS A 90 -13.38 6.75 -18.07
C LYS A 90 -14.54 7.63 -18.55
N ASP A 91 -15.76 7.27 -18.19
CA ASP A 91 -17.02 7.93 -18.52
C ASP A 91 -17.53 8.83 -17.36
N ASN A 92 -16.72 9.06 -16.34
CA ASN A 92 -16.97 10.05 -15.30
C ASN A 92 -16.87 11.47 -15.88
N LYS A 93 -17.85 12.31 -15.53
CA LYS A 93 -17.88 13.74 -15.85
C LYS A 93 -17.80 14.64 -14.60
N ILE A 94 -18.04 14.07 -13.42
CA ILE A 94 -18.11 14.81 -12.15
C ILE A 94 -16.69 14.99 -11.61
N LYS A 95 -16.29 16.24 -11.41
CA LYS A 95 -14.98 16.55 -10.80
C LYS A 95 -14.95 16.14 -9.33
N PRO A 96 -13.80 15.68 -8.80
CA PRO A 96 -13.59 15.37 -7.38
C PRO A 96 -14.13 16.42 -6.40
N SER A 97 -13.87 17.71 -6.66
CA SER A 97 -14.39 18.82 -5.85
C SER A 97 -15.92 18.89 -5.86
N ASP A 98 -16.54 18.81 -7.05
CA ASP A 98 -17.99 18.90 -7.24
C ASP A 98 -18.70 17.68 -6.65
N PHE A 99 -18.11 16.49 -6.80
CA PHE A 99 -18.58 15.25 -6.18
C PHE A 99 -18.68 15.38 -4.66
N TYR A 100 -17.64 15.90 -3.99
CA TYR A 100 -17.67 16.09 -2.54
C TYR A 100 -18.63 17.21 -2.09
N ILE A 101 -18.77 18.29 -2.88
CA ILE A 101 -19.79 19.31 -2.64
C ILE A 101 -21.20 18.70 -2.66
N ASN A 102 -21.50 17.85 -3.65
CA ASN A 102 -22.80 17.14 -3.73
C ASN A 102 -23.05 16.25 -2.50
N ILE A 103 -22.03 15.52 -2.01
CA ILE A 103 -22.13 14.70 -0.79
C ILE A 103 -22.49 15.56 0.43
N ARG A 104 -21.79 16.68 0.66
CA ARG A 104 -22.07 17.58 1.79
C ARG A 104 -23.43 18.26 1.70
N ALA A 105 -23.85 18.65 0.50
CA ALA A 105 -25.14 19.30 0.28
C ALA A 105 -26.32 18.37 0.56
N LYS A 106 -26.19 17.07 0.23
CA LYS A 106 -27.23 16.07 0.52
C LYS A 106 -27.19 15.54 1.95
N ASP A 107 -26.01 15.46 2.57
CA ASP A 107 -25.83 14.96 3.94
C ASP A 107 -25.17 16.00 4.85
N ILE A 108 -25.99 17.00 5.24
CA ILE A 108 -25.58 18.08 6.14
C ILE A 108 -25.15 17.52 7.51
N GLN A 109 -25.79 16.44 7.98
CA GLN A 109 -25.47 15.84 9.27
C GLN A 109 -24.08 15.19 9.25
N PHE A 110 -23.75 14.42 8.21
CA PHE A 110 -22.38 13.93 7.96
C PHE A 110 -21.39 15.10 7.90
N SER A 111 -21.69 16.16 7.15
CA SER A 111 -20.79 17.32 7.05
C SER A 111 -20.58 18.09 8.36
N ARG A 112 -21.45 17.93 9.36
CA ARG A 112 -21.34 18.58 10.69
C ARG A 112 -20.72 17.67 11.75
N SER A 113 -20.82 16.35 11.59
CA SER A 113 -20.29 15.37 12.55
C SER A 113 -18.87 14.89 12.25
N THR A 114 -18.32 15.24 11.07
CA THR A 114 -16.96 14.89 10.64
C THR A 114 -16.02 16.09 10.68
N PHE A 115 -14.73 15.83 10.85
CA PHE A 115 -13.69 16.86 10.70
C PHE A 115 -13.70 17.55 9.33
N HIS A 116 -13.11 18.75 9.24
CA HIS A 116 -13.02 19.49 7.99
C HIS A 116 -12.17 18.75 6.96
N ILE A 117 -12.77 18.44 5.80
CA ILE A 117 -12.10 17.84 4.66
C ILE A 117 -12.18 18.83 3.50
N ASN A 118 -11.05 19.02 2.81
CA ASN A 118 -10.97 19.77 1.57
C ASN A 118 -10.67 18.80 0.42
N ILE A 119 -11.47 18.86 -0.65
CA ILE A 119 -11.31 18.03 -1.83
C ILE A 119 -11.09 18.95 -3.02
N SER A 120 -9.94 18.80 -3.67
CA SER A 120 -9.51 19.52 -4.85
C SER A 120 -9.31 18.55 -6.02
N ASN A 121 -9.21 19.09 -7.23
CA ASN A 121 -8.92 18.29 -8.42
C ASN A 121 -7.39 18.19 -8.53
N ILE A 122 -6.85 16.98 -8.44
CA ILE A 122 -5.42 16.70 -8.56
C ILE A 122 -5.05 16.68 -10.05
N GLU A 123 -3.91 17.26 -10.41
CA GLU A 123 -3.42 17.26 -11.79
C GLU A 123 -3.14 15.82 -12.26
N LYS A 124 -3.36 15.54 -13.54
CA LYS A 124 -3.40 14.16 -14.06
C LYS A 124 -2.07 13.43 -13.90
N ASP A 125 -0.96 14.08 -14.22
CA ASP A 125 0.40 13.55 -14.09
C ASP A 125 0.75 13.26 -12.61
N ILE A 126 0.40 14.18 -11.71
CA ILE A 126 0.53 14.02 -10.26
C ILE A 126 -0.30 12.82 -9.80
N LEU A 127 -1.54 12.69 -10.27
CA LEU A 127 -2.43 11.58 -9.91
C LEU A 127 -1.92 10.23 -10.43
N GLU A 128 -1.34 10.15 -11.64
CA GLU A 128 -0.68 8.93 -12.13
C GLU A 128 0.51 8.54 -11.25
N ASN A 129 1.35 9.50 -10.86
CA ASN A 129 2.44 9.26 -9.92
C ASN A 129 1.93 8.80 -8.53
N MET A 130 0.83 9.38 -8.04
CA MET A 130 0.18 8.92 -6.80
C MET A 130 -0.39 7.50 -6.93
N LYS A 131 -0.96 7.11 -8.08
CA LYS A 131 -1.43 5.74 -8.34
C LYS A 131 -0.28 4.73 -8.24
N VAL A 132 0.89 5.07 -8.76
CA VAL A 132 2.10 4.23 -8.66
C VAL A 132 2.48 4.02 -7.20
N LEU A 133 2.64 5.10 -6.42
CA LEU A 133 2.97 5.01 -4.99
C LEU A 133 1.91 4.22 -4.22
N TYR A 134 0.63 4.48 -4.46
CA TYR A 134 -0.46 3.76 -3.80
C TYR A 134 -0.42 2.26 -4.12
N SER A 135 -0.16 1.86 -5.38
CA SER A 135 -0.01 0.44 -5.73
C SER A 135 1.17 -0.23 -5.02
N LEU A 136 2.31 0.46 -4.90
CA LEU A 136 3.47 0.00 -4.14
C LEU A 136 3.12 -0.19 -2.65
N TYR A 137 2.42 0.77 -2.04
CA TYR A 137 1.99 0.70 -0.66
C TYR A 137 0.89 -0.35 -0.40
N GLN A 138 0.03 -0.66 -1.38
CA GLN A 138 -0.95 -1.75 -1.29
C GLN A 138 -0.27 -3.12 -1.22
N GLU A 139 0.69 -3.38 -2.12
CA GLU A 139 1.43 -4.65 -2.11
C GLU A 139 2.35 -4.74 -0.87
N PHE A 140 2.98 -3.62 -0.45
CA PHE A 140 3.68 -3.55 0.84
C PHE A 140 2.76 -3.83 2.04
N TYR A 141 1.53 -3.30 2.06
CA TYR A 141 0.58 -3.57 3.15
C TYR A 141 0.24 -5.07 3.24
N ASN A 142 0.13 -5.76 2.10
CA ASN A 142 -0.07 -7.20 2.07
C ASN A 142 1.13 -7.98 2.67
N ILE A 143 2.37 -7.53 2.38
CA ILE A 143 3.61 -8.05 3.00
C ILE A 143 3.61 -7.79 4.51
N PHE A 144 3.27 -6.57 4.92
CA PHE A 144 3.19 -6.12 6.31
C PHE A 144 2.22 -6.96 7.14
N VAL A 145 0.98 -7.12 6.67
CA VAL A 145 -0.01 -7.99 7.33
C VAL A 145 0.45 -9.44 7.37
N SER A 146 1.04 -9.96 6.28
CA SER A 146 1.56 -11.32 6.21
C SER A 146 2.68 -11.58 7.23
N SER A 147 3.50 -10.57 7.54
CA SER A 147 4.61 -10.68 8.51
C SER A 147 4.14 -10.93 9.95
N TYR A 148 2.88 -10.61 10.26
CA TYR A 148 2.28 -10.81 11.59
C TYR A 148 1.38 -12.06 11.70
N SER A 149 1.23 -12.81 10.61
CA SER A 149 0.58 -14.12 10.61
C SER A 149 1.38 -15.12 11.46
N THR A 150 0.70 -16.03 12.15
CA THR A 150 1.32 -17.22 12.76
C THR A 150 1.85 -18.18 11.69
N HIS A 151 1.20 -18.22 10.53
CA HIS A 151 1.53 -19.09 9.42
C HIS A 151 1.61 -18.21 8.16
N PRO A 152 2.75 -17.56 7.90
CA PRO A 152 2.94 -16.74 6.71
C PRO A 152 2.95 -17.62 5.46
N ASN A 153 2.14 -17.28 4.45
CA ASN A 153 2.34 -17.87 3.13
C ASN A 153 3.52 -17.16 2.44
N ILE A 154 4.69 -17.79 2.52
CA ILE A 154 5.95 -17.26 2.00
C ILE A 154 5.86 -16.99 0.50
N GLU A 155 5.21 -17.86 -0.27
CA GLU A 155 5.14 -17.73 -1.73
C GLU A 155 4.20 -16.59 -2.15
N THR A 156 3.07 -16.43 -1.43
CA THR A 156 2.21 -15.25 -1.61
C THR A 156 2.94 -13.96 -1.27
N CYS A 157 3.76 -13.95 -0.21
CA CYS A 157 4.59 -12.81 0.17
C CYS A 157 5.63 -12.45 -0.92
N LYS A 158 6.33 -13.44 -1.49
CA LYS A 158 7.21 -13.24 -2.64
C LYS A 158 6.45 -12.67 -3.84
N GLY A 159 5.21 -13.13 -4.08
CA GLY A 159 4.34 -12.58 -5.12
C GLY A 159 4.12 -11.07 -4.96
N TYR A 160 3.82 -10.60 -3.75
CA TYR A 160 3.70 -9.18 -3.45
C TYR A 160 5.05 -8.44 -3.58
N ALA A 161 6.15 -9.02 -3.09
CA ALA A 161 7.49 -8.46 -3.20
C ALA A 161 7.92 -8.26 -4.67
N ASN A 162 7.66 -9.25 -5.52
CA ASN A 162 7.97 -9.21 -6.95
C ASN A 162 7.19 -8.10 -7.68
N LYS A 163 5.93 -7.84 -7.28
CA LYS A 163 5.19 -6.69 -7.79
C LYS A 163 5.81 -5.37 -7.35
N CYS A 164 6.17 -5.22 -6.06
CA CYS A 164 6.88 -4.04 -5.58
C CYS A 164 8.17 -3.79 -6.38
N ILE A 165 9.01 -4.82 -6.55
CA ILE A 165 10.26 -4.78 -7.31
C ILE A 165 10.01 -4.38 -8.77
N SER A 166 9.06 -5.02 -9.45
CA SER A 166 8.73 -4.76 -10.85
C SER A 166 8.24 -3.32 -11.06
N THR A 167 7.28 -2.88 -10.24
CA THR A 167 6.75 -1.52 -10.30
C THR A 167 7.82 -0.49 -9.97
N TYR A 168 8.56 -0.66 -8.86
CA TYR A 168 9.62 0.27 -8.46
C TYR A 168 10.68 0.43 -9.56
N LYS A 169 11.15 -0.68 -10.13
CA LYS A 169 12.15 -0.69 -11.21
C LYS A 169 11.73 0.16 -12.42
N ASN A 170 10.45 0.10 -12.81
CA ASN A 170 9.94 0.81 -13.98
C ASN A 170 9.94 2.34 -13.81
N PHE A 171 9.85 2.83 -12.57
CA PHE A 171 9.82 4.26 -12.26
C PHE A 171 11.16 4.80 -11.76
N ILE A 172 11.90 4.05 -10.91
CA ILE A 172 13.19 4.50 -10.36
C ILE A 172 14.25 4.74 -11.45
N LYS A 173 14.16 4.06 -12.61
CA LYS A 173 15.03 4.31 -13.77
C LYS A 173 14.91 5.72 -14.36
N HIS A 174 13.87 6.48 -14.01
CA HIS A 174 13.70 7.88 -14.41
C HIS A 174 14.13 8.87 -13.30
N CYS A 175 14.73 8.37 -12.21
CA CYS A 175 15.21 9.14 -11.06
C CYS A 175 16.74 9.12 -10.97
N PRO A 176 17.46 9.85 -11.84
CA PRO A 176 18.93 9.80 -11.93
C PRO A 176 19.65 10.42 -10.72
N THR A 177 18.97 11.26 -9.92
CA THR A 177 19.43 11.69 -8.59
C THR A 177 18.26 11.67 -7.61
N LYS A 178 18.55 11.49 -6.32
CA LYS A 178 17.53 11.45 -5.24
C LYS A 178 16.79 12.79 -5.07
N ASP A 179 17.40 13.88 -5.54
CA ASP A 179 16.94 15.25 -5.36
C ASP A 179 16.25 15.85 -6.62
N ALA A 180 16.21 15.12 -7.74
CA ALA A 180 15.76 15.69 -9.03
C ALA A 180 14.26 15.98 -9.12
N GLN A 181 13.40 15.21 -8.44
CA GLN A 181 11.94 15.37 -8.50
C GLN A 181 11.27 14.90 -7.20
N ILE A 182 10.21 15.60 -6.76
CA ILE A 182 9.45 15.27 -5.53
C ILE A 182 8.90 13.82 -5.56
N PHE A 183 8.56 13.31 -6.75
CA PHE A 183 8.14 11.92 -6.93
C PHE A 183 9.27 10.91 -6.69
N CYS A 184 10.51 11.22 -7.08
CA CYS A 184 11.68 10.40 -6.81
C CYS A 184 12.01 10.34 -5.32
N THR A 185 11.83 11.47 -4.60
CA THR A 185 11.91 11.49 -3.13
C THR A 185 10.85 10.57 -2.51
N ALA A 186 9.60 10.60 -3.00
CA ALA A 186 8.53 9.73 -2.51
C ALA A 186 8.75 8.23 -2.82
N LEU A 187 9.43 7.90 -3.92
CA LEU A 187 9.91 6.55 -4.20
C LEU A 187 11.01 6.13 -3.20
N SER A 188 11.98 7.02 -2.90
CA SER A 188 13.00 6.77 -1.88
C SER A 188 12.40 6.58 -0.48
N ASP A 189 11.37 7.35 -0.11
CA ASP A 189 10.60 7.18 1.13
C ASP A 189 9.95 5.78 1.17
N PHE A 190 9.37 5.32 0.06
CA PHE A 190 8.82 3.96 -0.04
C PHE A 190 9.91 2.89 0.10
N GLU A 191 11.09 3.09 -0.48
CA GLU A 191 12.20 2.14 -0.36
C GLU A 191 12.68 1.98 1.10
N GLN A 192 12.75 3.07 1.88
CA GLN A 192 13.04 3.01 3.31
C GLN A 192 11.99 2.18 4.06
N VAL A 193 10.70 2.48 3.84
CA VAL A 193 9.59 1.74 4.45
C VAL A 193 9.61 0.26 4.08
N TYR A 194 9.83 -0.08 2.81
CA TYR A 194 9.97 -1.46 2.35
C TYR A 194 11.19 -2.16 2.97
N ASN A 195 12.32 -1.45 3.12
CA ASN A 195 13.52 -2.01 3.75
C ASN A 195 13.35 -2.27 5.25
N SER A 196 12.63 -1.43 5.98
CA SER A 196 12.42 -1.58 7.43
C SER A 196 11.81 -2.93 7.83
N ILE A 197 10.98 -3.54 6.97
CA ILE A 197 10.35 -4.84 7.26
C ILE A 197 11.24 -6.04 6.95
N ARG A 198 12.31 -5.87 6.15
CA ARG A 198 13.25 -6.94 5.77
C ARG A 198 14.09 -7.45 6.94
N SER A 199 14.11 -6.70 8.05
CA SER A 199 14.72 -7.07 9.33
C SER A 199 13.78 -7.89 10.25
N ASN A 200 12.49 -8.04 9.90
CA ASN A 200 11.48 -8.66 10.75
C ASN A 200 11.16 -10.11 10.33
N LYS A 201 11.60 -11.09 11.14
CA LYS A 201 11.11 -12.48 11.05
C LYS A 201 9.57 -12.50 11.07
N PRO A 202 8.91 -13.31 10.23
CA PRO A 202 9.41 -14.51 9.55
C PRO A 202 10.14 -14.27 8.22
N PHE A 203 10.13 -13.04 7.69
CA PHE A 203 10.77 -12.74 6.42
C PHE A 203 12.21 -12.24 6.63
N ASP A 204 13.13 -12.74 5.81
CA ASP A 204 14.53 -12.33 5.78
C ASP A 204 14.92 -11.92 4.34
N ASN A 205 16.20 -11.63 4.13
CA ASN A 205 16.75 -11.24 2.83
C ASN A 205 16.49 -12.25 1.69
N ASN A 206 16.22 -13.53 2.01
CA ASN A 206 15.96 -14.59 1.01
C ASN A 206 14.51 -14.58 0.53
N HIS A 207 13.60 -14.06 1.34
CA HIS A 207 12.16 -14.02 1.06
C HIS A 207 11.69 -12.66 0.58
N LEU A 208 12.39 -11.60 0.97
CA LEU A 208 12.08 -10.22 0.62
C LEU A 208 13.34 -9.55 0.03
N PRO A 209 13.56 -9.65 -1.30
CA PRO A 209 14.73 -9.07 -1.95
C PRO A 209 14.76 -7.54 -1.82
N LYS A 210 15.95 -6.94 -1.98
CA LYS A 210 16.06 -5.47 -2.08
C LYS A 210 15.28 -4.95 -3.29
N LEU A 211 14.77 -3.73 -3.19
CA LEU A 211 14.37 -2.98 -4.38
C LEU A 211 15.63 -2.64 -5.19
N PRO A 212 15.54 -2.60 -6.54
CA PRO A 212 16.68 -2.28 -7.39
C PRO A 212 17.02 -0.79 -7.32
N SER A 213 18.31 -0.47 -7.32
CA SER A 213 18.79 0.90 -7.48
C SER A 213 18.50 1.45 -8.89
N TYR A 214 18.68 2.76 -9.08
CA TYR A 214 18.69 3.38 -10.41
C TYR A 214 19.70 2.69 -11.34
N GLU A 215 20.91 2.41 -10.84
CA GLU A 215 21.99 1.74 -11.57
C GLU A 215 21.59 0.32 -11.99
N ASP A 216 20.93 -0.44 -11.10
CA ASP A 216 20.45 -1.79 -11.41
C ASP A 216 19.32 -1.79 -12.44
N ALA A 217 18.42 -0.80 -12.38
CA ALA A 217 17.34 -0.65 -13.33
C ALA A 217 17.88 -0.34 -14.74
N ILE A 218 18.82 0.59 -14.86
CA ILE A 218 19.43 1.00 -16.14
C ILE A 218 20.35 -0.09 -16.73
N LYS A 219 21.10 -0.84 -15.91
CA LYS A 219 21.94 -1.96 -16.40
C LYS A 219 21.13 -3.01 -17.14
N VAL A 220 19.99 -3.42 -16.57
CA VAL A 220 19.14 -4.46 -17.18
C VAL A 220 18.44 -3.96 -18.44
N GLU A 221 18.06 -2.67 -18.50
CA GLU A 221 17.49 -2.09 -19.71
C GLU A 221 18.48 -2.08 -20.88
N LYS A 222 19.74 -1.72 -20.64
CA LYS A 222 20.81 -1.81 -21.66
C LYS A 222 21.01 -3.24 -22.17
N GLN A 223 21.07 -4.22 -21.26
CA GLN A 223 21.19 -5.64 -21.64
C GLN A 223 20.00 -6.15 -22.45
N LEU A 224 18.77 -5.69 -22.16
CA LEU A 224 17.58 -6.04 -22.94
C LEU A 224 17.61 -5.44 -24.35
N LEU A 225 18.12 -4.22 -24.50
CA LEU A 225 18.30 -3.56 -25.81
C LEU A 225 19.35 -4.30 -26.66
N ASP A 226 20.49 -4.68 -26.08
CA ASP A 226 21.53 -5.44 -26.79
C ASP A 226 21.02 -6.82 -27.27
N VAL A 227 20.23 -7.52 -26.45
CA VAL A 227 19.66 -8.84 -26.79
C VAL A 227 18.55 -8.74 -27.84
N THR A 228 17.73 -7.68 -27.81
CA THR A 228 16.69 -7.46 -28.83
C THR A 228 17.27 -7.02 -30.17
N GLY A 229 18.41 -6.30 -30.18
CA GLY A 229 19.19 -6.03 -31.39
C GLY A 229 19.78 -7.28 -32.05
N HIS A 230 20.05 -8.35 -31.29
CA HIS A 230 20.67 -9.59 -31.80
C HIS A 230 19.68 -10.70 -32.23
N ARG A 231 18.37 -10.56 -31.97
CA ARG A 231 17.37 -11.61 -32.27
C ARG A 231 16.68 -11.49 -33.63
N ALA A 232 17.12 -10.58 -34.49
CA ALA A 232 16.52 -10.35 -35.81
C ALA A 232 17.00 -11.31 -36.92
N THR A 233 17.45 -12.54 -36.59
CA THR A 233 17.68 -13.62 -37.57
C THR A 233 17.45 -15.01 -36.98
N HIS A 234 16.93 -15.90 -37.83
CA HIS A 234 16.74 -17.35 -37.65
C HIS A 234 15.61 -17.86 -36.73
N ASP A 235 14.42 -17.98 -37.32
CA ASP A 235 13.55 -19.12 -37.04
C ASP A 235 14.12 -20.41 -37.68
N GLN A 236 13.97 -21.54 -36.98
CA GLN A 236 13.39 -22.81 -37.49
C GLN A 236 13.50 -23.91 -36.41
N VAL A 237 12.37 -24.53 -36.08
CA VAL A 237 12.27 -25.68 -35.15
C VAL A 237 11.76 -26.90 -35.93
N PRO A 238 12.41 -28.08 -35.84
CA PRO A 238 11.83 -29.36 -36.23
C PRO A 238 11.30 -30.15 -35.02
N SER A 239 10.09 -30.67 -35.14
CA SER A 239 9.43 -31.57 -34.17
C SER A 239 9.69 -33.04 -34.48
N THR A 240 9.78 -33.91 -33.45
CA THR A 240 9.71 -35.37 -33.61
C THR A 240 9.03 -36.09 -32.44
N HIS A 241 8.26 -37.14 -32.75
CA HIS A 241 7.71 -38.15 -31.82
C HIS A 241 8.63 -39.40 -31.82
N THR A 242 8.44 -40.52 -31.08
CA THR A 242 7.31 -41.06 -30.29
C THR A 242 7.86 -42.09 -29.27
N GLY A 243 7.12 -42.46 -28.21
CA GLY A 243 7.48 -43.65 -27.40
C GLY A 243 6.57 -43.94 -26.20
N ASN A 244 5.90 -45.10 -26.21
CA ASN A 244 5.12 -45.66 -25.08
C ASN A 244 6.06 -46.48 -24.13
N SER A 245 5.68 -47.16 -23.02
CA SER A 245 4.38 -47.67 -22.52
C SER A 245 4.46 -48.19 -21.05
N HIS A 246 3.29 -48.39 -20.41
CA HIS A 246 3.01 -49.36 -19.30
C HIS A 246 3.59 -49.10 -17.89
N TYR A 247 2.97 -49.51 -16.75
CA TYR A 247 1.73 -50.26 -16.40
C TYR A 247 1.19 -49.75 -15.04
N GLY A 248 -0.10 -49.93 -14.69
CA GLY A 248 -0.57 -49.75 -13.29
C GLY A 248 -2.09 -49.68 -13.04
N GLU A 249 -2.70 -50.82 -12.71
CA GLU A 249 -4.00 -51.09 -12.03
C GLU A 249 -5.26 -50.20 -12.24
N ASP A 250 -6.33 -50.84 -12.70
CA ASP A 250 -7.69 -50.29 -12.81
C ASP A 250 -8.42 -50.21 -11.46
N ILE A 251 -8.93 -49.02 -11.10
CA ILE A 251 -9.98 -48.82 -10.10
C ILE A 251 -11.08 -47.95 -10.72
N SER A 252 -12.34 -48.39 -10.58
CA SER A 252 -13.52 -47.79 -11.25
C SER A 252 -13.61 -46.27 -11.09
N PRO A 253 -13.53 -45.48 -12.20
CA PRO A 253 -13.30 -44.04 -12.12
C PRO A 253 -14.45 -43.24 -11.49
N ARG A 254 -15.67 -43.80 -11.42
CA ARG A 254 -16.81 -43.11 -10.80
C ARG A 254 -16.62 -42.90 -9.30
N HIS A 255 -16.14 -43.90 -8.56
CA HIS A 255 -16.02 -43.77 -7.10
C HIS A 255 -14.88 -42.82 -6.69
N THR A 256 -13.76 -42.83 -7.40
CA THR A 256 -12.62 -41.94 -7.16
C THR A 256 -13.00 -40.47 -7.30
N ILE A 257 -13.82 -40.12 -8.29
CA ILE A 257 -14.34 -38.76 -8.49
C ILE A 257 -15.19 -38.30 -7.30
N PHE A 258 -16.14 -39.12 -6.84
CA PHE A 258 -16.98 -38.77 -5.69
C PHE A 258 -16.20 -38.64 -4.39
N VAL A 259 -15.17 -39.47 -4.17
CA VAL A 259 -14.27 -39.32 -3.01
C VAL A 259 -13.49 -38.01 -3.09
N ILE A 260 -12.87 -37.68 -4.22
CA ILE A 260 -12.09 -36.44 -4.39
C ILE A 260 -12.97 -35.20 -4.19
N LEU A 261 -14.15 -35.14 -4.82
CA LEU A 261 -15.10 -34.03 -4.63
C LEU A 261 -15.61 -33.94 -3.20
N GLY A 262 -15.94 -35.07 -2.56
CA GLY A 262 -16.37 -35.13 -1.17
C GLY A 262 -15.29 -34.65 -0.20
N SER A 263 -14.04 -35.04 -0.40
CA SER A 263 -12.89 -34.58 0.39
C SER A 263 -12.64 -33.08 0.22
N LEU A 264 -12.71 -32.55 -1.01
CA LEU A 264 -12.55 -31.12 -1.29
C LEU A 264 -13.65 -30.28 -0.63
N LEU A 265 -14.92 -30.70 -0.74
CA LEU A 265 -16.04 -30.05 -0.06
C LEU A 265 -15.95 -30.16 1.46
N GLY A 266 -15.55 -31.31 2.00
CA GLY A 266 -15.33 -31.50 3.44
C GLY A 266 -14.24 -30.57 3.99
N ILE A 267 -13.09 -30.50 3.32
CA ILE A 267 -12.00 -29.58 3.68
C ILE A 267 -12.48 -28.12 3.57
N PHE A 268 -13.20 -27.76 2.51
CA PHE A 268 -13.75 -26.41 2.35
C PHE A 268 -14.71 -26.03 3.49
N LEU A 269 -15.61 -26.92 3.91
CA LEU A 269 -16.54 -26.69 5.01
C LEU A 269 -15.85 -26.63 6.39
N ILE A 270 -14.79 -27.42 6.59
CA ILE A 270 -13.95 -27.35 7.80
C ILE A 270 -13.20 -26.02 7.83
N LEU A 271 -12.62 -25.57 6.71
CA LEU A 271 -11.96 -24.25 6.62
C LEU A 271 -12.95 -23.10 6.81
N LEU A 272 -14.17 -23.20 6.26
CA LEU A 272 -15.24 -22.21 6.42
C LEU A 272 -15.73 -22.12 7.88
N SER A 273 -15.92 -23.26 8.55
CA SER A 273 -16.29 -23.28 9.97
C SER A 273 -15.15 -22.81 10.87
N MET A 274 -13.89 -23.20 10.61
CA MET A 274 -12.74 -22.63 11.33
C MET A 274 -12.62 -21.11 11.11
N TYR A 275 -12.91 -20.60 9.91
CA TYR A 275 -12.98 -19.16 9.65
C TYR A 275 -14.09 -18.46 10.44
N MET A 276 -15.28 -19.08 10.57
CA MET A 276 -16.43 -18.50 11.27
C MET A 276 -16.35 -18.62 12.80
N PHE A 277 -15.67 -19.63 13.34
CA PHE A 277 -15.61 -19.92 14.78
C PHE A 277 -14.25 -19.65 15.45
N THR A 278 -13.17 -19.41 14.69
CA THR A 278 -11.87 -19.05 15.28
C THR A 278 -11.68 -17.53 15.26
N PRO A 279 -11.30 -16.86 16.37
CA PRO A 279 -11.13 -15.40 16.43
C PRO A 279 -9.85 -14.89 15.74
N ILE A 280 -9.46 -15.49 14.60
CA ILE A 280 -8.24 -15.14 13.84
C ILE A 280 -8.28 -13.67 13.44
N GLY A 281 -9.44 -13.14 13.04
CA GLY A 281 -9.59 -11.72 12.68
C GLY A 281 -9.28 -10.75 13.83
N SER A 282 -9.82 -10.99 15.02
CA SER A 282 -9.58 -10.12 16.19
C SER A 282 -8.21 -10.34 16.83
N TRP A 283 -7.69 -11.57 16.80
CA TRP A 283 -6.33 -11.91 17.23
C TRP A 283 -5.27 -11.32 16.30
N LEU A 284 -5.46 -11.40 14.97
CA LEU A 284 -4.55 -10.82 13.98
C LEU A 284 -4.59 -9.29 14.08
N ARG A 285 -5.79 -8.70 14.22
CA ARG A 285 -5.95 -7.27 14.53
C ARG A 285 -5.20 -6.86 15.81
N ARG A 286 -5.24 -7.67 16.87
CA ARG A 286 -4.49 -7.40 18.12
C ARG A 286 -2.98 -7.44 17.87
N ARG A 287 -2.48 -8.43 17.11
CA ARG A 287 -1.05 -8.52 16.75
C ARG A 287 -0.59 -7.37 15.87
N ILE A 288 -1.37 -7.02 14.84
CA ILE A 288 -1.13 -5.84 14.00
C ILE A 288 -1.10 -4.59 14.89
N LYS A 289 -2.09 -4.35 15.76
CA LYS A 289 -2.09 -3.17 16.66
C LYS A 289 -0.86 -3.12 17.59
N GLN A 290 -0.42 -4.26 18.14
CA GLN A 290 0.77 -4.31 19.00
C GLN A 290 2.06 -4.03 18.20
N LYS A 291 2.21 -4.64 17.02
CA LYS A 291 3.38 -4.43 16.15
C LYS A 291 3.37 -3.08 15.42
N ARG A 292 2.20 -2.46 15.23
CA ARG A 292 2.00 -1.08 14.75
C ARG A 292 2.66 -0.07 15.67
N ILE A 293 2.51 -0.24 16.99
CA ILE A 293 3.17 0.63 17.98
C ILE A 293 4.69 0.49 17.86
N ILE A 294 5.20 -0.74 17.75
CA ILE A 294 6.62 -1.02 17.57
C ILE A 294 7.16 -0.42 16.25
N PHE A 295 6.41 -0.55 15.14
CA PHE A 295 6.78 0.03 13.84
C PHE A 295 6.78 1.56 13.86
N ALA A 296 5.78 2.18 14.51
CA ALA A 296 5.72 3.62 14.70
C ALA A 296 6.90 4.13 15.56
N ASN A 297 7.30 3.38 16.59
CA ASN A 297 8.48 3.69 17.39
C ASN A 297 9.76 3.62 16.55
N PHE A 298 9.99 2.54 15.79
CA PHE A 298 11.14 2.44 14.89
C PHE A 298 11.21 3.60 13.89
N LYS A 299 10.08 3.97 13.27
CA LYS A 299 10.02 5.12 12.37
C LYS A 299 10.33 6.44 13.08
N ASN A 300 9.90 6.61 14.33
CA ASN A 300 10.22 7.79 15.12
C ASN A 300 11.70 7.85 15.50
N GLU A 301 12.32 6.71 15.84
CA GLU A 301 13.76 6.59 16.11
C GLU A 301 14.59 6.92 14.85
N GLU A 302 14.21 6.39 13.68
CA GLU A 302 14.87 6.69 12.40
C GLU A 302 14.78 8.19 12.05
N ASN A 303 13.61 8.82 12.22
CA ASN A 303 13.45 10.26 12.03
C ASN A 303 14.28 11.09 13.02
N GLN A 304 14.45 10.64 14.28
CA GLN A 304 15.29 11.33 15.27
C GLN A 304 16.77 11.27 14.90
N LEU A 305 17.25 10.13 14.39
CA LEU A 305 18.63 9.97 13.93
C LEU A 305 18.93 10.89 12.75
N LEU A 306 18.08 10.90 11.72
CA LEU A 306 18.24 11.76 10.54
C LEU A 306 18.27 13.26 10.89
N ASN A 307 17.40 13.72 11.80
CA ASN A 307 17.40 15.11 12.26
C ASN A 307 18.67 15.48 13.06
N ASN A 308 19.26 14.53 13.78
CA ASN A 308 20.50 14.75 14.51
C ASN A 308 21.70 14.85 13.56
N ASP A 309 21.76 14.02 12.52
CA ASP A 309 22.80 14.10 11.48
C ASP A 309 22.74 15.44 10.73
N GLU A 310 21.54 15.93 10.40
CA GLU A 310 21.34 17.25 9.76
C GLU A 310 21.77 18.41 10.69
N MET A 311 21.57 18.28 12.01
CA MET A 311 22.06 19.24 13.00
C MET A 311 23.59 19.20 13.16
N LEU A 312 24.21 18.02 13.12
CA LEU A 312 25.66 17.84 13.20
C LEU A 312 26.37 18.50 12.00
N ILE A 313 25.82 18.35 10.79
CA ILE A 313 26.31 19.01 9.57
C ILE A 313 26.26 20.55 9.70
N TYR A 314 25.31 21.10 10.46
CA TYR A 314 25.25 22.54 10.76
C TYR A 314 26.20 22.96 11.90
N SER A 315 26.53 22.03 12.81
CA SER A 315 27.42 22.26 13.96
C SER A 315 28.90 22.35 13.58
N ASP A 316 29.34 21.58 12.58
CA ASP A 316 30.75 21.50 12.16
C ASP A 316 31.31 22.81 11.57
N ASN A 317 30.48 23.85 11.43
CA ASN A 317 30.86 25.15 10.86
C ASN A 317 30.88 26.31 11.90
N MET A 318 30.72 26.02 13.20
CA MET A 318 30.93 27.01 14.27
C MET A 318 32.18 26.69 15.10
N ASN A 319 33.25 27.44 14.82
CA ASN A 319 34.51 27.38 15.56
C ASN A 319 34.33 28.08 16.93
N TYR A 320 33.83 27.36 17.94
CA TYR A 320 33.63 27.89 19.28
C TYR A 320 34.97 28.04 20.02
N ASN A 321 35.43 29.29 20.13
CA ASN A 321 36.66 29.63 20.84
C ASN A 321 36.41 29.66 22.36
N ILE A 322 36.44 28.50 23.01
CA ILE A 322 36.21 28.36 24.46
C ILE A 322 37.54 28.54 25.21
N SER A 323 37.74 29.72 25.80
CA SER A 323 38.87 29.99 26.68
C SER A 323 38.65 29.39 28.07
N TYR A 324 39.45 28.40 28.45
CA TYR A 324 39.51 27.89 29.82
C TYR A 324 40.26 28.87 30.73
N ASN A 325 39.56 29.45 31.70
CA ASN A 325 40.19 30.12 32.84
C ASN A 325 40.29 29.12 34.00
N SER A 326 41.50 28.62 34.27
CA SER A 326 41.79 27.84 35.48
C SER A 326 41.89 28.77 36.69
N THR A 327 40.99 28.63 37.65
CA THR A 327 41.14 29.26 38.97
C THR A 327 42.12 28.46 39.81
N GLU A 328 43.28 29.04 40.14
CA GLU A 328 44.14 28.52 41.19
C GLU A 328 43.43 28.65 42.55
N ASN A 329 43.52 27.60 43.37
CA ASN A 329 43.08 27.63 44.76
C ASN A 329 44.20 28.20 45.64
N THR A 330 43.84 29.13 46.52
CA THR A 330 44.62 29.55 47.70
C THR A 330 43.88 29.16 48.97
#